data_AF-Q7NVR3-F1
#
_entry.id   AF-Q7NVR3-F1
#
_cell.length_a   1.000
_cell.length_b   1.000
_cell.length_c   1.000
_cell.angle_alpha   90.00
_cell.angle_beta   90.00
_cell.angle_gamma   90.00
#
_symmetry.space_group_name_H-M   'P 1'
#
loop_
_entity.id
_entity.type
_entity.pdbx_description
1 polymer ?
#
loop_
_entity_poly.entity_id
_entity_poly.type
_entity_poly.pdbx_seq_one_letter_code
_entity_poly.pdbx_strand_id
1 'polypeptide(L)'
;MPWEKIFQAFFIAPCIYGICLESKRRSDAARGMAKDWLQRNYRGCYIQSIQSSSWRWPVVVIMKVYTSKDEDFEIKLKIGLFFGGVFNDKIRIIYIRKTKNPLRAKSST
;
A
#
# COMPACT_ATOMS: atom_id res chain seq x y z
N MET A 1 -23.43 -20.76 -32.08
CA MET A 1 -22.06 -21.20 -31.76
C MET A 1 -21.66 -20.63 -30.39
N PRO A 2 -21.88 -21.36 -29.27
CA PRO A 2 -21.60 -20.89 -27.91
C PRO A 2 -20.21 -21.31 -27.39
N TRP A 3 -19.58 -22.30 -28.01
CA TRP A 3 -18.39 -22.98 -27.51
C TRP A 3 -17.11 -22.13 -27.53
N GLU A 4 -16.93 -21.24 -28.51
CA GLU A 4 -15.77 -20.33 -28.56
C GLU A 4 -15.76 -19.32 -27.41
N LYS A 5 -16.93 -18.80 -27.01
CA LYS A 5 -17.06 -17.89 -25.87
C LYS A 5 -16.81 -18.58 -24.53
N ILE A 6 -17.20 -19.85 -24.41
CA ILE A 6 -16.97 -20.66 -23.20
C ILE A 6 -15.46 -20.96 -23.05
N PHE A 7 -14.78 -21.31 -24.14
CA PHE A 7 -13.33 -21.57 -24.13
C PHE A 7 -12.54 -20.32 -23.77
N GLN A 8 -12.86 -19.15 -24.34
CA GLN A 8 -12.21 -17.89 -23.95
C GLN A 8 -12.41 -17.58 -22.47
N ALA A 9 -13.61 -17.74 -21.93
CA ALA A 9 -13.87 -17.52 -20.51
C ALA A 9 -13.07 -18.49 -19.60
N PHE A 10 -12.93 -19.75 -20.01
CA PHE A 10 -12.18 -20.77 -19.26
C PHE A 10 -10.68 -20.52 -19.22
N PHE A 11 -10.10 -19.93 -20.27
CA PHE A 11 -8.67 -19.60 -20.30
C PHE A 11 -8.36 -18.22 -19.69
N ILE A 12 -9.28 -17.26 -19.81
CA ILE A 12 -9.05 -15.89 -19.31
C ILE A 12 -9.32 -15.80 -17.80
N ALA A 13 -10.33 -16.49 -17.27
CA ALA A 13 -10.69 -16.42 -15.85
C ALA A 13 -9.56 -16.86 -14.89
N PRO A 14 -8.82 -17.96 -15.14
CA PRO A 14 -7.68 -18.36 -14.31
C PRO A 14 -6.53 -17.34 -14.34
N CYS A 15 -6.27 -16.74 -15.50
CA CYS A 15 -5.25 -15.68 -15.64
C CYS A 15 -5.63 -14.43 -14.83
N ILE A 16 -6.89 -13.98 -14.91
CA ILE A 16 -7.38 -12.85 -14.13
C ILE A 16 -7.32 -13.16 -12.63
N TYR A 17 -7.72 -14.37 -12.23
CA TYR A 17 -7.65 -14.81 -10.85
C TYR A 17 -6.22 -14.83 -10.30
N GLY A 18 -5.26 -15.35 -11.09
CA GLY A 18 -3.84 -15.34 -10.77
C GLY A 18 -3.28 -13.91 -10.63
N ILE A 19 -3.64 -13.00 -11.53
CA ILE A 19 -3.23 -11.59 -11.46
C ILE A 19 -3.78 -10.92 -10.19
N CYS A 20 -5.04 -11.20 -9.83
CA CYS A 20 -5.66 -10.68 -8.61
C CYS A 20 -4.98 -11.19 -7.34
N LEU A 21 -4.70 -12.49 -7.26
CA LEU A 21 -4.00 -13.10 -6.12
C LEU A 21 -2.60 -12.54 -5.96
N GLU A 22 -1.84 -12.45 -7.04
CA GLU A 22 -0.48 -11.95 -7.01
C GLU A 22 -0.44 -10.45 -6.66
N SER A 23 -1.42 -9.67 -7.14
CA SER A 23 -1.61 -8.27 -6.75
C SER A 23 -1.90 -8.11 -5.25
N LYS A 24 -2.73 -8.99 -4.68
CA LYS A 24 -3.04 -9.01 -3.25
C LYS A 24 -1.81 -9.38 -2.42
N ARG A 25 -1.11 -10.45 -2.81
CA ARG A 25 0.14 -10.92 -2.16
C ARG A 25 1.19 -9.80 -2.09
N ARG A 26 1.38 -9.07 -3.19
CA ARG A 26 2.33 -7.95 -3.27
C ARG A 26 1.90 -6.75 -2.44
N SER A 27 0.61 -6.44 -2.44
CA SER A 27 0.05 -5.40 -1.56
C SER A 27 0.31 -5.72 -0.08
N ASP A 28 0.09 -6.97 0.34
CA ASP A 28 0.30 -7.40 1.72
C ASP A 28 1.79 -7.40 2.10
N ALA A 29 2.67 -7.85 1.19
CA ALA A 29 4.12 -7.75 1.38
C ALA A 29 4.60 -6.30 1.50
N ALA A 30 4.11 -5.40 0.63
CA ALA A 30 4.44 -3.98 0.69
C ALA A 30 3.97 -3.34 2.01
N ARG A 31 2.79 -3.70 2.51
CA ARG A 31 2.32 -3.24 3.83
C ARG A 31 3.24 -3.73 4.96
N GLY A 32 3.69 -4.99 4.91
CA GLY A 32 4.67 -5.53 5.86
C GLY A 32 5.98 -4.74 5.85
N MET A 33 6.55 -4.52 4.67
CA MET A 33 7.77 -3.72 4.51
C MET A 33 7.63 -2.27 4.99
N ALA A 34 6.47 -1.65 4.74
CA ALA A 34 6.17 -0.31 5.20
C ALA A 34 6.13 -0.23 6.75
N LYS A 35 5.54 -1.24 7.40
CA LYS A 35 5.53 -1.37 8.86
C LYS A 35 6.93 -1.53 9.43
N ASP A 36 7.72 -2.45 8.87
CA ASP A 36 9.09 -2.70 9.30
C ASP A 36 9.96 -1.46 9.13
N TRP A 37 9.81 -0.76 8.00
CA TRP A 37 10.51 0.50 7.75
C TRP A 37 10.12 1.57 8.77
N LEU A 38 8.84 1.72 9.10
CA LEU A 38 8.39 2.68 10.12
C LEU A 38 9.00 2.36 11.48
N GLN A 39 8.95 1.10 11.91
CA GLN A 39 9.48 0.70 13.21
C GLN A 39 11.01 0.87 13.32
N ARG A 40 11.74 0.65 12.22
CA ARG A 40 13.20 0.84 12.18
C ARG A 40 13.60 2.31 12.21
N ASN A 41 12.88 3.19 11.49
CA ASN A 41 13.27 4.60 11.34
C ASN A 41 12.63 5.52 12.38
N TYR A 42 11.43 5.21 12.85
CA TYR A 42 10.62 6.06 13.73
C TYR A 42 10.04 5.26 14.90
N ARG A 43 10.92 4.90 15.85
CA ARG A 43 10.53 4.21 17.09
C ARG A 43 9.54 5.09 17.88
N GLY A 44 8.41 4.50 18.28
CA GLY A 44 7.36 5.20 19.02
C GLY A 44 6.27 5.85 18.16
N CYS A 45 6.29 5.66 16.83
CA CYS A 45 5.16 5.96 15.96
C CYS A 45 4.17 4.79 15.92
N TYR A 46 2.89 5.09 16.10
CA TYR A 46 1.79 4.13 16.02
C TYR A 46 1.06 4.27 14.68
N ILE A 47 0.65 3.17 14.09
CA ILE A 47 -0.06 3.16 12.80
C ILE A 47 -1.56 3.27 13.07
N GLN A 48 -2.18 4.35 12.62
CA GLN A 48 -3.63 4.52 12.67
C GLN A 48 -4.31 3.78 11.51
N SER A 49 -3.76 3.92 10.31
CA SER A 49 -4.27 3.24 9.11
C SER A 49 -3.17 3.01 8.09
N ILE A 50 -3.33 1.95 7.31
CA ILE A 50 -2.46 1.63 6.20
C ILE A 50 -3.29 1.29 4.97
N GLN A 51 -3.05 2.03 3.90
CA GLN A 51 -3.66 1.81 2.60
C GLN A 51 -2.56 1.46 1.61
N SER A 52 -2.88 0.60 0.66
CA SER A 52 -1.98 0.22 -0.42
C SER A 52 -2.73 0.22 -1.74
N SER A 53 -2.05 0.61 -2.82
CA SER A 53 -2.56 0.40 -4.16
C SER A 53 -2.41 -1.06 -4.55
N SER A 54 -3.52 -1.74 -4.81
CA SER A 54 -3.50 -3.16 -5.23
C SER A 54 -3.15 -3.36 -6.70
N TRP A 55 -3.45 -2.38 -7.57
CA TRP A 55 -3.35 -2.56 -9.03
C TRP A 55 -2.20 -1.80 -9.71
N ARG A 56 -1.56 -0.85 -9.01
CA ARG A 56 -0.49 -0.01 -9.59
C ARG A 56 0.88 -0.50 -9.20
N TRP A 57 1.75 -0.46 -10.20
CA TRP A 57 3.17 -0.78 -10.11
C TRP A 57 4.00 0.49 -10.26
N PRO A 58 4.97 0.77 -9.36
CA PRO A 58 5.22 0.10 -8.08
C PRO A 58 4.08 0.31 -7.05
N VAL A 59 4.02 -0.55 -6.02
CA VAL A 59 2.96 -0.51 -5.00
C VAL A 59 3.14 0.76 -4.15
N VAL A 60 2.11 1.59 -4.12
CA VAL A 60 2.09 2.78 -3.29
C VAL A 60 1.41 2.44 -1.97
N VAL A 61 2.11 2.65 -0.85
CA VAL A 61 1.58 2.50 0.49
C VAL A 61 1.43 3.88 1.12
N ILE A 62 0.24 4.20 1.62
CA ILE A 62 -0.04 5.42 2.38
C ILE A 62 -0.33 4.98 3.82
N MET A 63 0.49 5.44 4.74
CA MET A 63 0.35 5.19 6.16
C MET A 63 -0.05 6.48 6.85
N LYS A 64 -1.09 6.42 7.68
CA LYS A 64 -1.35 7.46 8.67
C LYS A 64 -0.83 6.96 10.00
N VAL A 65 0.08 7.71 10.60
CA VAL A 65 0.74 7.37 11.85
C VAL A 65 0.58 8.51 12.84
N TYR A 66 0.49 8.19 14.11
CA TYR A 66 0.46 9.18 15.19
C TYR A 66 1.60 8.92 16.16
N THR A 67 2.10 9.97 16.80
CA THR A 67 3.12 9.87 17.83
C THR A 67 2.50 9.92 19.22
N SER A 68 3.27 9.58 20.25
CA SER A 68 2.86 9.75 21.65
C SER A 68 2.59 11.21 22.05
N LYS A 69 3.00 12.18 21.21
CA LYS A 69 2.69 13.61 21.38
C LYS A 69 1.42 14.03 20.63
N ASP A 70 0.56 13.07 20.24
CA ASP A 70 -0.64 13.27 19.43
C ASP A 70 -0.40 14.01 18.11
N GLU A 71 0.78 13.85 17.53
CA GLU A 71 1.07 14.41 16.23
C GLU A 71 0.75 13.40 15.14
N ASP A 72 -0.19 13.75 14.27
CA ASP A 72 -0.58 12.93 13.12
C ASP A 72 0.33 13.22 11.92
N PHE A 73 0.82 12.16 11.29
CA PHE A 73 1.62 12.20 10.08
C PHE A 73 1.02 11.28 9.02
N GLU A 74 1.15 11.71 7.77
CA GLU A 74 0.89 10.88 6.61
C GLU A 74 2.20 10.61 5.88
N ILE A 75 2.53 9.33 5.74
CA ILE A 75 3.72 8.83 5.10
C ILE A 75 3.30 8.10 3.84
N LYS A 76 3.84 8.51 2.69
CA LYS A 76 3.60 7.83 1.43
C LYS A 76 4.89 7.20 0.92
N LEU A 77 4.85 5.88 0.76
CA LEU A 77 5.96 5.05 0.30
C LEU A 77 5.61 4.42 -1.04
N LYS A 78 6.60 4.30 -1.92
CA LYS A 78 6.59 3.41 -3.09
C LYS A 78 7.44 2.21 -2.74
N ILE A 79 6.86 1.02 -2.81
CA ILE A 79 7.51 -0.25 -2.48
C ILE A 79 7.38 -1.14 -3.69
N GLY A 80 8.49 -1.75 -4.09
CA GLY A 80 8.60 -2.34 -5.41
C GLY A 80 9.24 -1.36 -6.39
N LEU A 81 10.03 -1.87 -7.32
CA LEU A 81 10.45 -1.19 -8.54
C LEU A 81 10.09 -2.12 -9.70
N PHE A 82 9.40 -1.61 -10.72
CA PHE A 82 9.17 -2.36 -11.96
C PHE A 82 10.26 -1.98 -12.96
N PHE A 83 11.38 -2.69 -12.93
CA PHE A 83 12.34 -2.68 -14.03
C PHE A 83 12.38 -4.11 -14.58
N GLY A 84 11.82 -4.32 -15.78
CA GLY A 84 11.89 -5.60 -16.49
C GLY A 84 11.11 -6.77 -15.87
N GLY A 85 10.06 -6.52 -15.06
CA GLY A 85 9.21 -7.59 -14.52
C GLY A 85 9.63 -8.17 -13.15
N VAL A 86 10.74 -7.71 -12.57
CA VAL A 86 11.20 -8.16 -11.25
C VAL A 86 10.70 -7.22 -10.16
N PHE A 87 9.94 -7.72 -9.19
CA PHE A 87 9.56 -6.96 -7.99
C PHE A 87 10.80 -6.84 -7.08
N ASN A 88 11.40 -5.65 -7.02
CA ASN A 88 12.52 -5.39 -6.13
C ASN A 88 12.04 -4.71 -4.83
N ASP A 89 12.48 -5.20 -3.67
CA ASP A 89 12.08 -4.78 -2.32
C ASP A 89 12.56 -3.38 -1.90
N LYS A 90 12.92 -2.53 -2.88
CA LYS A 90 13.35 -1.15 -2.63
C LYS A 90 12.17 -0.30 -2.17
N ILE A 91 12.34 0.36 -1.03
CA ILE A 91 11.41 1.34 -0.48
C ILE A 91 11.88 2.73 -0.91
N ARG A 92 10.99 3.50 -1.55
CA ARG A 92 11.20 4.90 -1.92
C ARG A 92 10.18 5.77 -1.20
N ILE A 93 10.65 6.69 -0.37
CA ILE A 93 9.81 7.66 0.32
C ILE A 93 9.35 8.68 -0.73
N ILE A 94 8.03 8.87 -0.88
CA ILE A 94 7.49 9.96 -1.71
C ILE A 94 7.42 11.23 -0.87
N TYR A 95 6.76 11.15 0.28
CA TYR A 95 6.68 12.26 1.22
C TYR A 95 6.37 11.75 2.63
N ILE A 96 6.71 12.60 3.59
CA ILE A 96 6.29 12.53 4.98
C ILE A 96 5.73 13.92 5.28
N ARG A 97 4.45 14.01 5.64
CA ARG A 97 3.81 15.29 5.96
C ARG A 97 3.09 15.22 7.29
N LYS A 98 3.15 16.28 8.07
CA LYS A 98 2.32 16.45 9.27
C LYS A 98 0.89 16.77 8.82
N THR A 99 -0.07 16.00 9.28
CA THR A 99 -1.50 16.23 9.05
C THR A 99 -2.07 16.98 10.25
N LYS A 100 -2.68 18.14 10.02
CA LYS A 100 -3.54 18.75 11.05
C LYS A 100 -4.81 17.90 11.12
N ASN A 101 -5.11 17.34 12.28
CA ASN A 101 -6.32 16.57 12.48
C ASN A 101 -7.53 17.53 12.50
N PRO A 102 -8.39 17.55 11.47
CA PRO A 102 -9.51 18.49 11.42
C PRO A 102 -10.56 18.21 12.51
N LEU A 103 -10.57 16.99 13.08
CA LEU A 103 -11.45 16.61 14.18
C LEU A 103 -11.02 17.23 15.53
N ARG A 104 -9.72 17.49 15.73
CA ARG A 104 -9.21 18.12 16.96
C ARG A 104 -9.25 19.64 16.94
N ALA A 105 -9.32 20.24 15.75
CA ALA A 105 -9.49 21.69 15.59
C ALA A 105 -10.90 22.18 15.94
N LYS A 106 -11.89 21.27 16.02
CA LYS A 106 -13.28 21.60 16.37
C LYS A 106 -13.62 21.42 17.85
N SER A 107 -12.75 20.78 18.65
CA SER A 107 -12.99 20.57 20.09
C SER A 107 -12.35 21.65 20.97
N SER A 108 -11.83 22.73 20.37
CA SER A 108 -11.14 23.83 21.03
C SER A 108 -11.91 25.15 20.94
N THR A 109 -13.24 25.08 20.80
CA THR A 109 -14.15 26.24 20.84
C THR A 109 -15.13 26.07 21.98
#